data_AF-A0A840YW89-F1
#
_entry.id   AF-A0A840YW89-F1
#
_cell.length_a   1.000
_cell.length_b   1.000
_cell.length_c   1.000
_cell.angle_alpha   90.00
_cell.angle_beta   90.00
_cell.angle_gamma   90.00
#
_symmetry.space_group_name_H-M   'P 1'
#
loop_
_entity.id
_entity.type
_entity.pdbx_description
1 polymer ?
#
loop_
_entity_poly.entity_id
_entity_poly.type
_entity_poly.pdbx_seq_one_letter_code
_entity_poly.pdbx_strand_id
1 'polypeptide(L)' 'MDMLQYPLCLIGRHKRSGHKAHYEADDAAHSVCKGCGRPMVKRNGRWKIDETAE' A
#
# COMPACT_ATOMS: atom_id res chain seq x y z
N MET A 1 3.82 4.70 11.24
CA MET A 1 2.69 3.74 11.19
C MET A 1 1.47 4.35 11.85
N ASP A 2 0.29 4.09 11.32
CA ASP A 2 -1.03 4.50 11.80
C ASP A 2 -1.60 3.35 12.64
N MET A 3 -1.64 3.54 13.97
CA MET A 3 -2.03 2.48 14.91
C MET A 3 -3.48 2.03 14.71
N LEU A 4 -4.38 2.91 14.24
CA LEU A 4 -5.78 2.57 13.97
C LEU A 4 -5.92 1.66 12.75
N GLN A 5 -5.02 1.77 11.77
CA GLN A 5 -5.01 0.91 10.59
C GLN A 5 -4.39 -0.46 10.86
N TYR A 6 -3.54 -0.61 11.87
CA TYR A 6 -2.83 -1.87 12.14
C TYR A 6 -3.77 -3.08 12.36
N PRO A 7 -4.84 -3.01 13.18
CA PRO A 7 -5.80 -4.11 13.31
C PRO A 7 -6.50 -4.46 11.98
N LEU A 8 -6.80 -3.47 11.15
CA LEU A 8 -7.41 -3.68 9.83
C LEU A 8 -6.45 -4.40 8.88
N CYS A 9 -5.14 -4.20 9.03
CA CYS A 9 -4.13 -4.91 8.26
C CYS A 9 -4.13 -6.42 8.57
N LEU A 10 -4.43 -6.81 9.81
CA LEU A 10 -4.46 -8.22 10.22
C LEU A 10 -5.60 -9.00 9.55
N ILE A 11 -6.69 -8.32 9.21
CA ILE A 11 -7.82 -8.88 8.47
C ILE A 11 -7.74 -8.61 6.95
N GLY A 12 -6.56 -8.26 6.43
CA GLY A 12 -6.31 -8.03 5.01
C GLY A 12 -6.80 -6.69 4.45
N ARG A 13 -7.34 -5.79 5.27
CA ARG A 13 -7.78 -4.44 4.86
C ARG A 13 -6.62 -3.46 4.95
N HIS A 14 -5.84 -3.38 3.88
CA HIS A 14 -4.72 -2.46 3.77
C HIS A 14 -5.13 -1.14 3.13
N LYS A 15 -4.74 -0.03 3.76
CA LYS A 15 -4.95 1.32 3.24
C LYS A 15 -3.60 1.97 2.94
N ARG A 16 -3.43 2.48 1.72
CA ARG A 16 -2.22 3.21 1.33
C ARG A 16 -2.04 4.48 2.16
N SER A 17 -0.80 4.90 2.29
CA SER A 17 -0.47 6.25 2.74
C SER A 17 -0.76 7.26 1.63
N GLY A 18 -1.61 8.25 1.89
CA GLY A 18 -1.96 9.30 0.93
C GLY A 18 -0.75 10.16 0.51
N HIS A 19 0.19 10.35 1.43
CA HIS A 19 1.34 11.25 1.28
C HIS A 19 2.62 10.55 0.78
N LYS A 20 2.59 9.24 0.54
CA LYS A 20 3.77 8.45 0.11
C LYS A 20 3.43 7.56 -1.09
N ALA A 21 2.86 8.15 -2.14
CA ALA A 21 2.68 7.47 -3.41
C ALA A 21 3.72 8.00 -4.41
N HIS A 22 4.56 7.12 -4.92
CA HIS A 22 5.46 7.38 -6.02
C HIS A 22 4.79 6.87 -7.30
N TYR A 23 4.65 7.72 -8.31
CA TYR A 23 4.09 7.33 -9.59
C TYR A 23 5.26 7.12 -10.56
N GLU A 24 5.29 5.94 -11.16
CA GLU A 24 6.28 5.59 -12.17
C GLU A 24 5.70 5.78 -13.57
N ALA A 25 6.56 5.66 -14.58
CA ALA A 25 6.10 5.54 -15.96
C ALA A 25 5.27 4.25 -16.10
N ASP A 26 4.27 4.24 -16.99
CA ASP A 26 3.38 3.09 -17.25
C ASP A 26 2.19 2.87 -16.27
N ASP A 27 1.68 3.95 -15.64
CA ASP A 27 0.50 3.91 -14.74
C ASP A 27 0.69 3.08 -13.45
N ALA A 28 1.89 2.54 -13.26
CA ALA A 28 2.33 1.91 -12.03
C ALA A 28 2.54 2.98 -10.95
N ALA A 29 2.10 2.68 -9.73
CA ALA A 29 2.38 3.54 -8.60
C ALA A 29 2.70 2.71 -7.37
N HIS A 30 3.73 3.11 -6.64
CA HIS A 30 4.24 2.41 -5.47
C HIS A 30 3.94 3.25 -4.24
N SER A 31 3.46 2.61 -3.17
CA SER A 31 3.20 3.25 -1.89
C SER A 31 3.40 2.26 -0.76
N VAL A 32 3.13 2.67 0.47
CA VAL A 32 3.16 1.80 1.64
C VAL A 32 1.85 1.84 2.38
N CYS A 33 1.49 0.72 3.03
CA CYS A 33 0.35 0.68 3.91
C CYS A 33 0.61 1.58 5.13
N LYS A 34 -0.32 2.49 5.45
CA LYS A 34 -0.12 3.38 6.60
C LYS A 34 -0.11 2.62 7.93
N GLY A 35 -0.77 1.46 8.02
CA GLY A 35 -0.85 0.64 9.24
C GLY A 35 0.37 -0.23 9.46
N CYS A 36 0.54 -1.26 8.63
CA CYS A 36 1.61 -2.24 8.75
C CYS A 36 2.93 -1.86 8.05
N GLY A 37 2.95 -0.79 7.24
CA GLY A 37 4.14 -0.39 6.49
C GLY A 37 4.48 -1.24 5.27
N ARG A 38 3.73 -2.32 5.00
CA ARG A 38 3.97 -3.21 3.84
C ARG A 38 3.92 -2.42 2.52
N PRO A 39 4.78 -2.75 1.54
CA PRO A 39 4.75 -2.13 0.23
C PRO A 39 3.42 -2.43 -0.48
N MET A 40 2.95 -1.46 -1.24
CA MET A 40 1.70 -1.50 -1.98
C MET A 40 1.94 -1.01 -3.40
N VAL A 41 1.40 -1.71 -4.39
CA VAL A 41 1.47 -1.32 -5.79
C VAL A 41 0.06 -1.04 -6.32
N LYS A 42 -0.06 -0.03 -7.18
CA LYS A 42 -1.26 0.29 -7.96
C LYS A 42 -1.18 -0.46 -9.28
N ARG A 43 -2.09 -1.40 -9.50
CA ARG A 43 -2.28 -2.09 -10.78
C ARG A 43 -3.74 -1.93 -11.21
N ASN A 44 -3.97 -1.56 -12.48
CA ASN A 44 -5.32 -1.35 -13.02
C ASN A 44 -6.18 -0.40 -12.16
N GLY A 45 -5.61 0.71 -11.69
CA GLY A 45 -6.34 1.67 -10.85
C GLY A 45 -6.54 1.25 -9.38
N ARG A 46 -6.23 -0.01 -9.01
CA ARG A 46 -6.44 -0.55 -7.66
C ARG A 46 -5.13 -0.75 -6.92
N TRP A 47 -5.09 -0.33 -5.66
CA TRP A 47 -3.97 -0.54 -4.76
C TRP A 47 -4.07 -1.91 -4.10
N LYS A 48 -2.99 -2.68 -4.15
CA LYS A 48 -2.84 -3.99 -3.51
C LYS A 48 -1.51 -4.05 -2.80
N ILE A 49 -1.32 -5.01 -1.89
CA ILE A 49 0.00 -5.27 -1.34
C ILE A 49 0.90 -5.79 -2.47
N ASP A 50 2.13 -5.28 -2.48
CA ASP A 50 3.18 -5.85 -3.30
C ASP A 50 3.78 -7.03 -2.54
N GLU A 51 3.45 -8.23 -2.98
CA GLU A 51 3.94 -9.50 -2.38
C GLU A 51 5.27 -9.93 -3.00
N THR A 52 5.82 -9.13 -3.94
CA THR A 52 7.02 -9.44 -4.72
C THR A 52 8.27 -8.76 -4.17
N ALA A 53 8.13 -7.92 -3.15
CA ALA A 53 9.24 -7.40 -2.35
C ALA A 53 9.71 -8.48 -1.35
N GLU A 54 10.33 -9.54 -1.86
CA GLU A 54 11.17 -10.49 -1.09
C GLU A 54 12.54 -9.88 -0.80
#